data_AF-T1GP53-F1
#
_entry.id   AF-T1GP53-F1
#
_cell.length_a   1.000
_cell.length_b   1.000
_cell.length_c   1.000
_cell.angle_alpha   90.00
_cell.angle_beta   90.00
_cell.angle_gamma   90.00
#
_symmetry.space_group_name_H-M   'P 1'
#
loop_
_entity.id
_entity.type
_entity.pdbx_description
1 polymer ?
#
loop_
_entity_poly.entity_id
_entity_poly.type
_entity_poly.pdbx_seq_one_letter_code
_entity_poly.pdbx_strand_id
1 'polypeptide(L)' 'MDLICAANGQNFPSRKYFFTSPNGYQKKGRPRTRWSDAISRDARTIGIPNWRTTAKNREVWKAAIDKAELITKNDKYF' A
#
# COMPACT_ATOMS: atom_id res chain seq x y z
N MET A 1 -0.20 15.70 -20.32
CA MET A 1 -1.23 14.73 -20.71
C MET A 1 -1.36 13.70 -19.60
N ASP A 2 -2.05 14.05 -18.51
CA ASP A 2 -2.37 13.11 -17.41
C ASP A 2 -3.89 13.12 -17.21
N LEU A 3 -4.57 12.38 -18.08
CA LEU A 3 -6.03 12.29 -18.21
C LEU A 3 -6.70 11.45 -17.10
N ILE A 4 -6.27 11.57 -15.84
CA ILE A 4 -6.86 10.78 -14.74
C ILE A 4 -7.58 11.66 -13.68
N CYS A 5 -7.48 12.99 -13.76
CA CYS A 5 -8.10 13.87 -12.76
C CYS A 5 -9.53 14.34 -13.08
N ALA A 6 -10.14 13.91 -14.19
CA ALA A 6 -11.45 14.41 -14.64
C ALA A 6 -12.65 13.49 -14.30
N ALA A 7 -12.61 12.79 -13.17
CA ALA A 7 -13.76 12.04 -12.68
C ALA A 7 -14.05 12.41 -11.22
N ASN A 8 -14.99 13.35 -11.06
CA ASN A 8 -15.60 13.85 -9.82
C ASN A 8 -14.80 14.94 -9.10
N GLY A 9 -15.36 16.16 -9.10
CA GLY A 9 -14.82 17.39 -8.54
C GLY A 9 -14.69 17.42 -7.02
N GLN A 10 -13.94 16.49 -6.43
CA GLN A 10 -13.54 16.55 -5.03
C GLN A 10 -12.01 16.54 -4.92
N ASN A 11 -11.46 17.72 -4.68
CA ASN A 11 -10.02 17.93 -4.45
C ASN A 11 -9.68 17.52 -3.02
N PHE A 12 -9.53 16.21 -2.79
CA PHE A 12 -9.00 15.70 -1.54
C PHE A 12 -7.47 15.74 -1.57
N PRO A 13 -6.81 16.64 -0.82
CA PRO A 13 -5.35 16.74 -0.82
C PRO A 13 -4.70 15.42 -0.41
N SER A 14 -5.30 14.70 0.54
CA SER A 14 -4.85 13.37 1.00
C SER A 14 -4.80 12.35 -0.14
N ARG A 15 -5.80 12.37 -1.03
CA ARG A 15 -5.88 11.47 -2.18
C ARG A 15 -4.78 11.81 -3.19
N LYS A 16 -4.52 13.10 -3.41
CA LYS A 16 -3.44 13.57 -4.30
C LYS A 16 -2.06 13.14 -3.80
N TYR A 17 -1.73 13.38 -2.52
CA TYR A 17 -0.43 12.96 -1.98
C TYR A 17 -0.23 11.44 -1.99
N PHE A 18 -1.31 10.67 -1.86
CA PHE A 18 -1.25 9.21 -1.87
C PHE A 18 -1.02 8.61 -3.27
N PHE A 19 -1.62 9.17 -4.31
CA PHE A 19 -1.55 8.64 -5.67
C PHE A 19 -0.53 9.36 -6.57
N THR A 20 -0.24 10.63 -6.30
CA THR A 20 0.81 11.37 -6.98
C THR A 20 2.16 10.99 -6.36
N SER A 21 3.22 10.96 -7.16
CA SER A 21 4.59 10.81 -6.67
C SER A 21 5.15 12.20 -6.36
N PRO A 22 5.17 12.68 -5.10
CA PRO A 22 5.78 13.97 -4.73
C PRO A 22 7.31 13.84 -4.72
N ASN A 23 7.91 13.42 -5.83
CA ASN A 23 9.32 13.12 -5.92
C ASN A 23 10.08 14.41 -6.23
N GLY A 24 10.47 15.13 -5.18
CA GLY A 24 11.56 16.11 -5.22
C GLY A 24 12.91 15.47 -4.83
N TYR A 25 14.00 16.24 -4.90
CA TYR A 25 15.31 15.82 -4.42
C TYR A 25 15.28 15.62 -2.89
N GLN A 26 15.71 14.46 -2.38
CA GLN A 26 15.86 14.21 -0.94
C GLN A 26 17.33 13.92 -0.60
N LYS A 27 17.77 14.34 0.58
CA LYS A 27 19.14 14.12 1.07
C LYS A 27 19.46 12.61 1.13
N LYS A 28 20.63 12.22 0.61
CA LYS A 28 21.15 10.85 0.68
C LYS A 28 21.23 10.42 2.16
N GLY A 29 20.67 9.25 2.49
CA GLY A 29 20.76 8.64 3.83
C GLY A 29 19.43 8.15 4.41
N ARG A 30 18.29 8.75 4.04
CA ARG A 30 16.98 8.26 4.48
C ARG A 30 16.49 7.12 3.56
N PRO A 31 16.17 5.92 4.08
CA PRO A 31 15.59 4.86 3.28
C PRO A 31 14.31 5.35 2.60
N ARG A 32 14.16 5.05 1.30
CA ARG A 32 13.04 5.47 0.47
C ARG A 32 11.78 4.63 0.75
N THR A 33 11.49 4.31 2.01
CA THR A 33 10.40 3.41 2.38
C THR A 33 9.14 4.21 2.62
N ARG A 34 8.28 4.29 1.60
CA ARG A 34 6.90 4.72 1.83
C ARG A 34 6.17 3.60 2.56
N TRP A 35 5.17 3.96 3.37
CA TRP A 35 4.27 2.99 3.97
C TRP A 35 3.67 2.04 2.91
N SER A 36 3.29 2.56 1.75
CA SER A 36 2.79 1.76 0.63
C SER A 36 3.83 0.80 0.05
N ASP A 37 5.12 1.16 0.08
CA ASP A 37 6.21 0.29 -0.39
C ASP A 37 6.50 -0.84 0.62
N ALA A 38 6.37 -0.55 1.93
CA ALA A 38 6.42 -1.57 2.96
C ALA A 38 5.27 -2.57 2.81
N ILE A 39 4.02 -2.09 2.73
CA ILE A 39 2.85 -2.96 2.51
C ILE A 39 2.97 -3.76 1.22
N SER A 40 3.48 -3.17 0.14
CA SER A 40 3.62 -3.89 -1.12
C SER A 40 4.61 -5.07 -1.02
N ARG A 41 5.64 -4.96 -0.18
CA ARG A 41 6.55 -6.08 0.12
C ARG A 41 5.85 -7.14 0.96
N ASP A 42 5.22 -6.74 2.06
CA ASP A 42 4.55 -7.67 2.97
C ASP A 42 3.42 -8.43 2.26
N ALA A 43 2.60 -7.71 1.49
CA ALA A 43 1.52 -8.29 0.72
C ALA A 43 2.03 -9.28 -0.34
N ARG A 44 3.22 -9.05 -0.92
CA ARG A 44 3.86 -10.02 -1.82
C ARG A 44 4.26 -11.30 -1.07
N THR A 45 4.79 -11.19 0.15
CA THR A 45 5.11 -12.34 1.00
C THR A 45 3.87 -13.17 1.34
N ILE A 46 2.71 -12.52 1.51
CA ILE A 46 1.42 -13.17 1.78
C ILE A 46 0.73 -13.69 0.49
N GLY A 47 1.29 -13.42 -0.70
CA GLY A 47 0.75 -13.86 -1.99
C GLY A 47 -0.33 -12.94 -2.59
N ILE A 48 -0.41 -11.68 -2.16
CA ILE A 48 -1.37 -10.67 -2.61
C ILE A 48 -0.63 -9.49 -3.27
N PRO A 49 -0.09 -9.67 -4.49
CA PRO A 49 0.67 -8.62 -5.18
C PRO A 49 -0.19 -7.39 -5.53
N ASN A 50 -1.50 -7.58 -5.74
CA ASN A 50 -2.45 -6.52 -6.10
C ASN A 50 -3.26 -6.01 -4.89
N TRP A 51 -2.59 -5.80 -3.75
CA TRP A 51 -3.23 -5.49 -2.47
C TRP A 51 -4.16 -4.27 -2.51
N ARG A 52 -3.88 -3.29 -3.37
CA ARG A 52 -4.72 -2.09 -3.52
C ARG A 52 -6.10 -2.41 -4.09
N THR A 53 -6.20 -3.40 -4.96
CA THR A 53 -7.47 -3.85 -5.54
C THR A 53 -8.22 -4.72 -4.55
N THR A 54 -7.51 -5.63 -3.86
CA THR A 54 -8.12 -6.50 -2.85
C THR A 54 -8.59 -5.72 -1.64
N ALA A 55 -7.88 -4.66 -1.24
CA ALA A 55 -8.26 -3.79 -0.12
C ALA A 55 -9.57 -3.04 -0.34
N LYS A 56 -10.06 -2.92 -1.58
CA LYS A 56 -11.39 -2.35 -1.85
C LYS A 56 -12.52 -3.26 -1.36
N ASN A 57 -12.28 -4.57 -1.32
CA ASN A 57 -13.22 -5.52 -0.73
C ASN A 57 -12.83 -5.78 0.72
N ARG A 58 -13.65 -5.30 1.65
CA ARG A 58 -13.39 -5.36 3.10
C ARG A 58 -13.25 -6.80 3.61
N GLU A 59 -14.04 -7.73 3.11
CA GLU A 59 -14.04 -9.13 3.57
C GLU A 59 -12.76 -9.84 3.13
N VAL A 60 -12.41 -9.70 1.85
CA VAL A 60 -11.17 -10.25 1.28
C VAL A 60 -9.95 -9.66 1.98
N TRP A 61 -9.98 -8.36 2.28
CA TRP A 61 -8.90 -7.70 2.99
C TRP A 61 -8.75 -8.17 4.43
N LYS A 62 -9.86 -8.39 5.15
CA LYS A 62 -9.83 -8.94 6.51
C LYS A 62 -9.21 -10.33 6.53
N ALA A 63 -9.64 -11.21 5.63
CA ALA A 63 -9.07 -12.56 5.52
C ALA A 63 -7.57 -12.55 5.19
N ALA A 64 -7.10 -11.56 4.42
CA ALA A 64 -5.68 -11.37 4.14
C ALA A 64 -4.87 -10.98 5.39
N ILE A 65 -5.43 -10.11 6.24
CA ILE A 65 -4.80 -9.71 7.50
C ILE A 65 -4.73 -10.89 8.46
N ASP A 66 -5.82 -11.66 8.59
CA ASP A 66 -5.85 -12.83 9.46
C ASP A 66 -4.77 -13.86 9.04
N LYS A 67 -4.61 -14.08 7.73
CA LYS A 67 -3.53 -14.91 7.17
C LYS A 67 -2.13 -14.35 7.49
N ALA A 68 -1.95 -13.04 7.36
CA ALA A 68 -0.69 -12.39 7.70
C ALA A 68 -0.34 -12.57 9.19
N GLU A 69 -1.33 -12.39 10.07
CA GLU A 69 -1.17 -12.57 11.51
C GLU A 69 -0.78 -14.00 11.84
N LEU A 70 -1.40 -15.00 11.20
CA LEU A 70 -1.05 -16.41 11.35
C LEU A 70 0.41 -16.68 10.94
N ILE A 71 0.88 -16.15 9.82
CA ILE A 71 2.28 -16.29 9.37
C ILE A 71 3.22 -15.70 10.42
N THR A 72 2.96 -14.48 10.89
CA THR A 72 3.82 -13.82 11.88
C THR A 72 3.84 -14.51 13.25
N LYS A 73 2.75 -15.19 13.62
CA LYS A 73 2.71 -16.03 14.82
C LYS A 73 3.57 -17.27 14.62
N ASN A 74 3.48 -17.95 13.46
CA ASN A 74 4.29 -19.13 13.16
C ASN A 74 5.79 -18.84 13.13
N ASP A 75 6.21 -17.70 12.56
CA ASP A 75 7.61 -17.28 12.49
C ASP A 75 8.23 -16.93 13.86
N LYS A 76 7.42 -16.67 14.89
CA LYS A 76 7.88 -16.33 16.24
C LYS A 76 8.10 -17.54 17.15
N TYR A 77 7.62 -18.72 16.76
CA TYR A 77 7.73 -19.95 17.54
C TYR A 77 8.75 -20.93 16.95
N PHE A 78 9.62 -20.45 16.06
CA PHE A 78 10.84 -21.12 15.61
C PHE A 78 12.07 -20.27 15.99
#